data_AF-A0A3D2KL41-F1
#
_entry.id   AF-A0A3D2KL41-F1
#
_cell.length_a   1.000
_cell.length_b   1.000
_cell.length_c   1.000
_cell.angle_alpha   90.00
_cell.angle_beta   90.00
_cell.angle_gamma   90.00
#
_symmetry.space_group_name_H-M   'P 1'
#
loop_
_entity.id
_entity.type
_entity.pdbx_description
1 polymer ?
#
loop_
_entity_poly.entity_id
_entity_poly.type
_entity_poly.pdbx_seq_one_letter_code
_entity_poly.pdbx_strand_id
1 'polypeptide(L)'
;GYDFIEKATLESMEMGTGVATVDLQATEALFWKTVEEITGFAIGGKHDLLRQIKDLVHAKQEFDVIREALEDVRTVGYGMVPPRVSEMTFEDPELIRQGGRYGVRLRASAPSLHFIRADVETEVTPIIGTERQCEELVKYLLEKFEDDPKKIWESDIFGKSLQDLVREGIENKLFRMPENAQAKIQETLTRIINEGSGGLICILI
;
A
#
# COMPACT_ATOMS: atom_id res chain seq x y z
N GLY A 1 -7.41 34.09 32.73
CA GLY A 1 -7.21 34.26 31.28
C GLY A 1 -7.56 32.97 30.62
N TYR A 2 -7.97 32.98 29.35
CA TYR A 2 -8.21 31.76 28.60
C TYR A 2 -6.88 31.13 28.18
N ASP A 3 -6.68 29.83 28.42
CA ASP A 3 -5.39 29.14 28.20
C ASP A 3 -4.99 28.97 26.73
N PHE A 4 -5.89 29.31 25.81
CA PHE A 4 -5.68 29.26 24.36
C PHE A 4 -5.31 30.61 23.74
N ILE A 5 -5.32 31.70 24.52
CA ILE A 5 -4.98 33.06 24.05
C ILE A 5 -3.62 33.44 24.64
N GLU A 6 -2.62 33.57 23.78
CA GLU A 6 -1.27 34.02 24.15
C GLU A 6 -1.20 35.55 24.28
N LYS A 7 -1.89 36.26 23.37
CA LYS A 7 -1.89 37.72 23.33
C LYS A 7 -3.24 38.24 22.86
N ALA A 8 -3.71 39.32 23.48
CA ALA A 8 -4.87 40.06 23.02
C ALA A 8 -4.46 41.53 22.86
N THR A 9 -4.63 42.08 21.66
CA THR A 9 -4.25 43.46 21.32
C THR A 9 -5.44 44.20 20.75
N LEU A 10 -5.79 45.35 21.34
CA LEU A 10 -6.76 46.27 20.75
C LEU A 10 -6.13 46.89 19.51
N GLU A 11 -6.66 46.57 18.33
CA GLU A 11 -6.17 47.07 17.06
C GLU A 11 -6.71 48.47 16.77
N SER A 12 -8.01 48.68 17.01
CA SER A 12 -8.64 49.99 16.86
C SER A 12 -9.93 50.08 17.69
N MET A 13 -10.31 51.31 18.04
CA MET A 13 -11.56 51.60 18.72
C MET A 13 -12.23 52.83 18.10
N GLU A 14 -13.38 52.62 17.47
CA GLU A 14 -14.20 53.69 16.92
C GLU A 14 -15.11 54.25 18.01
N MET A 15 -14.65 55.33 18.66
CA MET A 15 -15.39 55.98 19.75
C MET A 15 -16.75 56.56 19.31
N GLY A 16 -16.96 56.79 18.01
CA GLY A 16 -18.23 57.31 17.46
C GLY A 16 -19.33 56.25 17.27
N THR A 17 -18.96 54.99 17.10
CA THR A 17 -19.89 53.85 16.90
C THR A 17 -19.87 52.89 18.09
N GLY A 18 -18.88 52.99 18.97
CA GLY A 18 -18.67 52.09 20.11
C GLY A 18 -18.08 50.73 19.71
N VAL A 19 -17.56 50.61 18.49
CA VAL A 19 -17.00 49.37 17.95
C VAL A 19 -15.51 49.29 18.28
N ALA A 20 -15.07 48.15 18.80
CA ALA A 20 -13.66 47.86 19.08
C ALA A 20 -13.22 46.59 18.35
N THR A 21 -12.09 46.67 17.65
CA THR A 21 -11.46 45.53 16.98
C THR A 21 -10.32 45.02 17.85
N VAL A 22 -10.39 43.74 18.23
CA VAL A 22 -9.38 43.10 19.07
C VAL A 22 -8.78 41.94 18.28
N ASP A 23 -7.46 41.97 18.14
CA ASP A 23 -6.67 40.88 17.60
C ASP A 23 -6.29 39.90 18.71
N LEU A 24 -6.57 38.60 18.49
CA LEU A 24 -6.33 37.53 19.44
C LEU A 24 -5.34 36.53 18.83
N GLN A 25 -4.18 36.40 19.45
CA GLN A 25 -3.17 35.44 19.06
C GLN A 25 -3.35 34.14 19.84
N ALA A 26 -3.56 33.03 19.12
CA ALA A 26 -3.62 31.70 19.69
C ALA A 26 -2.24 31.23 20.16
N THR A 27 -2.22 30.35 21.16
CA THR A 27 -0.97 29.76 21.67
C THR A 27 -0.33 28.79 20.67
N GLU A 28 1.01 28.72 20.66
CA GLU A 28 1.76 27.77 19.83
C GLU A 28 1.36 26.30 20.11
N ALA A 29 0.94 25.98 21.34
CA ALA A 29 0.42 24.66 21.70
C ALA A 29 -0.85 24.29 20.91
N LEU A 30 -1.73 25.26 20.64
CA LEU A 30 -2.95 25.02 19.86
C LEU A 30 -2.60 24.69 18.40
N PHE A 31 -1.60 25.37 17.83
CA PHE A 31 -1.09 25.07 16.50
C PHE A 31 -0.62 23.62 16.38
N TRP A 32 0.24 23.17 17.30
CA TRP A 32 0.75 21.79 17.29
C TRP A 32 -0.35 20.75 17.46
N LYS A 33 -1.34 21.03 18.32
CA LYS A 33 -2.52 20.17 18.48
C LYS A 33 -3.32 20.04 17.18
N THR A 34 -3.58 21.14 16.48
CA THR A 34 -4.29 21.11 15.19
C THR A 34 -3.48 20.36 14.13
N VAL A 35 -2.17 20.52 14.11
CA VAL A 35 -1.30 19.75 13.21
C VAL A 35 -1.42 18.25 13.50
N GLU A 36 -1.34 17.84 14.76
CA GLU A 36 -1.50 16.44 15.16
C GLU A 36 -2.87 15.86 14.78
N GLU A 37 -3.95 16.63 14.96
CA GLU A 37 -5.31 16.22 14.57
C GLU A 37 -5.45 16.01 13.05
N ILE A 38 -4.81 16.86 12.23
CA ILE A 38 -4.89 16.77 10.78
C ILE A 38 -4.00 15.65 10.24
N THR A 39 -2.76 15.56 10.74
CA THR A 39 -1.78 14.63 10.18
C THR A 39 -1.82 13.25 10.84
N GLY A 40 -2.44 13.12 12.01
CA GLY A 40 -2.43 11.90 12.83
C GLY A 40 -1.07 11.59 13.45
N PHE A 41 -0.11 12.51 13.38
CA PHE A 41 1.23 12.35 13.94
C PHE A 41 1.36 13.18 15.20
N ALA A 42 1.87 12.57 16.28
CA ALA A 42 2.21 13.30 17.49
C ALA A 42 3.38 14.25 17.20
N ILE A 43 3.09 15.55 17.05
CA ILE A 43 4.08 16.58 16.75
C ILE A 43 4.08 17.58 17.90
N GLY A 44 5.04 17.42 18.83
CA GLY A 44 5.18 18.30 20.00
C GLY A 44 5.95 19.58 19.74
N GLY A 45 6.45 19.78 18.51
CA GLY A 45 7.22 20.97 18.14
C GLY A 45 7.92 20.88 16.80
N LYS A 46 8.69 21.93 16.48
CA LYS A 46 9.41 22.07 15.21
C LYS A 46 10.42 20.96 14.94
N HIS A 47 11.06 20.43 15.99
CA HIS A 47 12.01 19.33 15.85
C HIS A 47 11.32 18.02 15.43
N ASP A 48 10.17 17.71 16.04
CA ASP A 48 9.39 16.54 15.69
C ASP A 48 8.83 16.66 14.27
N LEU A 49 8.36 17.85 13.89
CA LEU A 49 7.91 18.13 12.54
C LEU A 49 9.03 17.87 11.51
N LEU A 50 10.24 18.36 11.75
CA LEU A 50 11.38 18.14 10.85
C LEU A 50 11.74 16.66 10.73
N ARG A 51 11.64 15.90 11.83
CA ARG A 51 11.84 14.45 11.81
C ARG A 51 10.80 13.77 10.92
N GLN A 52 9.52 14.07 11.13
CA GLN A 52 8.42 13.52 10.33
C GLN A 52 8.58 13.87 8.84
N ILE A 53 8.92 15.11 8.51
CA ILE A 53 9.15 15.53 7.13
C ILE A 53 10.30 14.73 6.50
N LYS A 54 11.40 14.51 7.22
CA LYS A 54 12.53 13.72 6.72
C LYS A 54 12.09 12.29 6.39
N ASP A 55 11.34 11.65 7.28
CA ASP A 55 10.86 10.29 7.10
C ASP A 55 9.87 10.20 5.93
N LEU A 56 8.99 11.19 5.79
CA LEU A 56 8.06 11.30 4.66
C LEU A 56 8.78 11.51 3.32
N VAL A 57 9.84 12.31 3.29
CA VAL A 57 10.65 12.50 2.08
C VAL A 57 11.31 11.19 1.67
N HIS A 58 11.88 10.46 2.63
CA HIS A 58 12.47 9.14 2.37
C HIS A 58 11.42 8.15 1.84
N ALA A 59 10.28 8.03 2.53
CA ALA A 59 9.18 7.15 2.11
C ALA A 59 8.66 7.51 0.71
N LYS A 60 8.56 8.81 0.40
CA LYS A 60 8.15 9.30 -0.92
C LYS A 60 9.15 8.91 -2.00
N GLN A 61 10.46 9.05 -1.75
CA GLN A 61 11.49 8.69 -2.72
C GLN A 61 11.44 7.19 -3.07
N GLU A 62 11.22 6.34 -2.07
CA GLU A 62 11.06 4.89 -2.28
C GLU A 62 9.73 4.55 -2.99
N PHE A 63 8.64 5.19 -2.60
CA PHE A 63 7.34 5.00 -3.26
C PHE A 63 7.37 5.45 -4.72
N ASP A 64 8.04 6.56 -5.02
CA ASP A 64 8.16 7.09 -6.38
C ASP A 64 8.88 6.11 -7.32
N VAL A 65 9.74 5.21 -6.81
CA VAL A 65 10.39 4.17 -7.63
C VAL A 65 9.40 3.12 -8.09
N ILE A 66 8.50 2.71 -7.19
CA ILE A 66 7.63 1.54 -7.41
C ILE A 66 6.23 1.91 -7.88
N ARG A 67 5.86 3.20 -7.84
CA ARG A 67 4.51 3.69 -8.09
C ARG A 67 3.93 3.22 -9.43
N GLU A 68 4.67 3.41 -10.51
CA GLU A 68 4.22 3.04 -11.86
C GLU A 68 3.97 1.52 -11.95
N ALA A 69 4.91 0.72 -11.42
CA ALA A 69 4.76 -0.73 -11.38
C ALA A 69 3.54 -1.17 -10.56
N LEU A 70 3.21 -0.49 -9.45
CA LEU A 70 2.00 -0.79 -8.68
C LEU A 70 0.71 -0.45 -9.45
N GLU A 71 0.71 0.62 -10.24
CA GLU A 71 -0.42 0.96 -11.13
C GLU A 71 -0.59 -0.09 -12.24
N ASP A 72 0.50 -0.55 -12.84
CA ASP A 72 0.51 -1.60 -13.86
C ASP A 72 -0.02 -2.93 -13.30
N VAL A 73 0.39 -3.33 -12.09
CA VAL A 73 -0.14 -4.53 -11.43
C VAL A 73 -1.64 -4.45 -11.20
N ARG A 74 -2.14 -3.27 -10.84
CA ARG A 74 -3.58 -3.07 -10.60
C ARG A 74 -4.39 -3.13 -11.88
N THR A 75 -3.83 -2.68 -13.00
CA THR A 75 -4.55 -2.59 -14.28
C THR A 75 -4.37 -3.85 -15.13
N VAL A 76 -3.14 -4.32 -15.33
CA VAL A 76 -2.77 -5.42 -16.22
C VAL A 76 -2.46 -6.71 -15.46
N GLY A 77 -2.19 -6.64 -14.15
CA GLY A 77 -1.86 -7.80 -13.32
C GLY A 77 -0.36 -8.08 -13.20
N TYR A 78 0.48 -7.31 -13.89
CA TYR A 78 1.94 -7.41 -13.84
C TYR A 78 2.56 -6.02 -13.95
N GLY A 79 3.56 -5.73 -13.11
CA GLY A 79 4.31 -4.47 -13.15
C GLY A 79 5.77 -4.69 -12.85
N MET A 80 6.62 -3.88 -13.47
CA MET A 80 8.08 -4.00 -13.35
C MET A 80 8.70 -2.65 -13.01
N VAL A 81 9.70 -2.68 -12.12
CA VAL A 81 10.52 -1.53 -11.80
C VAL A 81 11.86 -1.72 -12.49
N PRO A 82 12.21 -0.84 -13.46
CA PRO A 82 13.50 -0.93 -14.11
C PRO A 82 14.62 -0.56 -13.13
N PRO A 83 15.81 -1.20 -13.24
CA PRO A 83 16.96 -0.84 -12.45
C PRO A 83 17.37 0.61 -12.70
N ARG A 84 17.77 1.31 -11.65
CA ARG A 84 18.37 2.64 -11.77
C ARG A 84 19.81 2.53 -12.26
N VAL A 85 20.28 3.57 -12.94
CA VAL A 85 21.69 3.66 -13.35
C VAL A 85 22.63 3.58 -12.14
N SER A 86 22.22 4.13 -11.00
CA SER A 86 22.97 4.04 -9.73
C SER A 86 23.07 2.63 -9.16
N GLU A 87 22.23 1.70 -9.60
CA GLU A 87 22.19 0.30 -9.15
C GLU A 87 22.94 -0.64 -10.11
N MET A 88 23.45 -0.11 -11.23
CA MET A 88 24.22 -0.88 -12.19
C MET A 88 25.62 -1.14 -11.65
N THR A 89 26.00 -2.42 -11.59
CA THR A 89 27.34 -2.86 -11.26
C THR A 89 28.06 -3.28 -12.53
N PHE A 90 29.22 -2.66 -12.80
CA PHE A 90 30.09 -3.03 -13.91
C PHE A 90 31.14 -4.04 -13.43
N GLU A 91 31.23 -5.16 -14.12
CA GLU A 91 32.32 -6.11 -13.93
C GLU A 91 33.54 -5.67 -14.76
N ASP A 92 34.73 -6.13 -14.34
CA ASP A 92 35.96 -5.82 -15.04
C ASP A 92 35.91 -6.26 -16.51
N PRO A 93 36.37 -5.41 -17.44
CA PRO A 93 36.36 -5.71 -18.87
C PRO A 93 37.27 -6.90 -19.20
N GLU A 94 36.72 -7.93 -19.85
CA GLU A 94 37.49 -9.09 -20.29
C GLU A 94 37.89 -8.95 -21.77
N LEU A 95 39.18 -9.15 -22.07
CA LEU A 95 39.66 -9.11 -23.45
C LEU A 95 39.40 -10.46 -24.14
N ILE A 96 38.56 -10.44 -25.16
CA ILE A 96 38.18 -11.64 -25.91
C ILE A 96 38.86 -11.67 -27.28
N ARG A 97 39.24 -12.87 -27.72
CA ARG A 97 39.80 -13.11 -29.06
C ARG A 97 38.91 -14.08 -29.83
N GLN A 98 38.37 -13.64 -30.95
CA GLN A 98 37.55 -14.48 -31.83
C GLN A 98 38.01 -14.30 -33.28
N GLY A 99 38.44 -15.39 -33.93
CA GLY A 99 38.77 -15.40 -35.36
C GLY A 99 39.82 -14.36 -35.80
N GLY A 100 40.82 -14.06 -34.97
CA GLY A 100 41.85 -13.05 -35.26
C GLY A 100 41.48 -11.61 -34.91
N ARG A 101 40.27 -11.34 -34.42
CA ARG A 101 39.85 -10.02 -33.90
C ARG A 101 39.91 -10.00 -32.38
N TYR A 102 40.25 -8.83 -31.83
CA TYR A 102 40.22 -8.54 -30.41
C TYR A 102 38.98 -7.71 -30.08
N GLY A 103 38.30 -8.07 -28.99
CA GLY A 103 37.17 -7.33 -28.46
C GLY A 103 37.28 -7.20 -26.95
N VAL A 104 36.47 -6.32 -26.39
CA VAL A 104 36.29 -6.19 -24.95
C VAL A 104 34.88 -6.63 -24.61
N ARG A 105 34.75 -7.61 -23.73
CA ARG A 105 33.47 -8.02 -23.16
C ARG A 105 33.22 -7.18 -21.92
N LEU A 106 32.18 -6.36 -21.99
CA LEU A 106 31.65 -5.62 -20.86
C LEU A 106 30.47 -6.40 -20.28
N ARG A 107 30.44 -6.57 -18.97
CA ARG A 107 29.29 -7.12 -18.25
C ARG A 107 28.79 -6.07 -17.27
N ALA A 108 27.49 -5.85 -17.30
CA ALA A 108 26.78 -5.02 -16.35
C ALA A 108 25.59 -5.81 -15.81
N SER A 109 25.37 -5.74 -14.51
CA SER A 109 24.21 -6.34 -13.85
C SER A 109 23.50 -5.30 -13.00
N ALA A 110 22.17 -5.41 -12.93
CA ALA A 110 21.36 -4.56 -12.08
C ALA A 110 20.08 -5.29 -11.69
N PRO A 111 19.57 -5.11 -10.46
CA PRO A 111 18.36 -5.78 -10.00
C PRO A 111 17.11 -5.14 -10.61
N SER A 112 16.18 -5.94 -11.11
CA SER A 112 14.82 -5.49 -11.45
C SER A 112 13.81 -6.04 -10.45
N LEU A 113 12.80 -5.24 -10.10
CA LEU A 113 11.69 -5.70 -9.26
C LEU A 113 10.49 -6.03 -10.13
N HIS A 114 9.83 -7.13 -9.82
CA HIS A 114 8.65 -7.59 -10.54
C HIS A 114 7.53 -7.83 -9.53
N PHE A 115 6.39 -7.23 -9.77
CA PHE A 115 5.19 -7.39 -8.97
C PHE A 115 4.15 -8.15 -9.79
N ILE A 116 3.49 -9.12 -9.16
CA ILE A 116 2.52 -10.01 -9.79
C ILE A 116 1.25 -10.00 -8.95
N ARG A 117 0.10 -9.68 -9.55
CA ARG A 117 -1.20 -9.81 -8.88
C ARG A 117 -1.60 -11.28 -8.86
N ALA A 118 -1.95 -11.78 -7.69
CA ALA A 118 -2.57 -13.09 -7.52
C ALA A 118 -3.90 -12.90 -6.78
N ASP A 119 -4.99 -13.32 -7.41
CA ASP A 119 -6.33 -13.25 -6.83
C ASP A 119 -6.61 -14.53 -6.05
N VAL A 120 -7.09 -14.40 -4.81
CA VAL A 120 -7.40 -15.53 -3.92
C VAL A 120 -8.91 -15.67 -3.79
N GLU A 121 -9.44 -16.80 -4.25
CA GLU A 121 -10.86 -17.12 -4.11
C GLU A 121 -11.09 -18.03 -2.90
N THR A 122 -12.06 -17.67 -2.05
CA THR A 122 -12.48 -18.49 -0.92
C THR A 122 -13.99 -18.56 -0.83
N GLU A 123 -14.51 -19.78 -0.93
CA GLU A 123 -15.88 -20.12 -0.61
C GLU A 123 -15.97 -20.54 0.86
N VAL A 124 -16.95 -20.00 1.60
CA VAL A 124 -17.25 -20.42 2.98
C VAL A 124 -18.62 -21.07 2.95
N THR A 125 -18.69 -22.37 3.26
CA THR A 125 -19.95 -23.10 3.40
C THR A 125 -20.30 -23.19 4.89
N PRO A 126 -21.12 -22.28 5.45
CA PRO A 126 -21.54 -22.39 6.84
C PRO A 126 -22.38 -23.66 7.02
N ILE A 127 -22.03 -24.49 8.02
CA ILE A 127 -22.84 -25.65 8.39
C ILE A 127 -24.01 -25.14 9.21
N ILE A 128 -25.20 -25.12 8.60
CA ILE A 128 -26.43 -24.65 9.23
C ILE A 128 -27.27 -25.88 9.62
N GLY A 129 -27.70 -25.92 10.88
CA GLY A 129 -28.24 -27.12 11.53
C GLY A 129 -29.36 -27.82 10.76
N THR A 130 -30.55 -27.21 10.67
CA THR A 130 -31.74 -27.83 10.07
C THR A 130 -32.10 -27.23 8.71
N GLU A 131 -32.79 -27.99 7.86
CA GLU A 131 -33.21 -27.57 6.51
C GLU A 131 -34.02 -26.27 6.50
N ARG A 132 -34.96 -26.11 7.44
CA ARG A 132 -35.74 -24.87 7.62
C ARG A 132 -34.86 -23.65 7.91
N GLN A 133 -33.82 -23.81 8.73
CA GLN A 133 -32.90 -22.71 9.05
C GLN A 133 -32.04 -22.33 7.83
N CYS A 134 -31.71 -23.29 6.97
CA CYS A 134 -31.05 -23.03 5.69
C CYS A 134 -31.95 -22.23 4.74
N GLU A 135 -33.21 -22.63 4.59
CA GLU A 135 -34.18 -21.93 3.73
C GLU A 135 -34.46 -20.50 4.20
N GLU A 136 -34.60 -20.29 5.51
CA GLU A 136 -34.77 -18.96 6.11
C GLU A 136 -33.55 -18.07 5.87
N LEU A 137 -32.33 -18.63 5.99
CA LEU A 137 -31.12 -17.88 5.72
C LEU A 137 -31.00 -17.49 4.25
N VAL A 138 -31.32 -18.41 3.32
CA VAL A 138 -31.29 -18.11 1.88
C VAL A 138 -32.28 -17.00 1.53
N LYS A 139 -33.51 -17.05 2.06
CA LYS A 139 -34.49 -15.96 1.86
C LYS A 139 -34.00 -14.63 2.43
N TYR A 140 -33.47 -14.65 3.66
CA TYR A 140 -32.92 -13.45 4.29
C TYR A 140 -31.77 -12.83 3.49
N LEU A 141 -30.86 -13.66 2.96
CA LEU A 141 -29.75 -13.21 2.12
C LEU A 141 -30.23 -12.62 0.78
N LEU A 142 -31.22 -13.25 0.15
CA LEU A 142 -31.80 -12.76 -1.11
C LEU A 142 -32.52 -11.42 -0.94
N GLU A 143 -33.34 -11.27 0.10
CA GLU A 143 -34.02 -10.01 0.41
C GLU A 143 -33.02 -8.88 0.70
N LYS A 144 -31.97 -9.17 1.49
CA LYS A 144 -30.91 -8.19 1.79
C LYS A 144 -30.04 -7.86 0.57
N PHE A 145 -29.87 -8.79 -0.36
CA PHE A 145 -29.09 -8.59 -1.58
C PHE A 145 -29.79 -7.64 -2.55
N GLU A 146 -31.10 -7.76 -2.68
CA GLU A 146 -31.91 -6.87 -3.52
C GLU A 146 -31.92 -5.44 -3.00
N ASP A 147 -31.88 -5.24 -1.68
CA ASP A 147 -31.85 -3.92 -1.06
C ASP A 147 -30.47 -3.22 -1.21
N ASP A 148 -29.37 -3.88 -0.83
CA ASP A 148 -28.01 -3.34 -0.99
C ASP A 148 -26.94 -4.45 -0.86
N PRO A 149 -26.26 -4.85 -1.96
CA PRO A 149 -25.30 -5.95 -1.95
C PRO A 149 -24.07 -5.67 -1.08
N LYS A 150 -23.77 -4.41 -0.74
CA LYS A 150 -22.64 -4.07 0.13
C LYS A 150 -22.97 -4.28 1.62
N LYS A 151 -24.23 -4.08 2.03
CA LYS A 151 -24.64 -4.20 3.43
C LYS A 151 -24.72 -5.64 3.94
N ILE A 152 -24.77 -6.62 3.04
CA ILE A 152 -24.72 -8.04 3.44
C ILE A 152 -23.41 -8.36 4.17
N TRP A 153 -22.30 -7.75 3.75
CA TRP A 153 -20.99 -7.96 4.34
C TRP A 153 -20.87 -7.39 5.75
N GLU A 154 -21.62 -6.32 6.05
CA GLU A 154 -21.70 -5.68 7.36
C GLU A 154 -22.80 -6.28 8.24
N SER A 155 -23.64 -7.17 7.69
CA SER A 155 -24.75 -7.77 8.44
C SER A 155 -24.23 -8.84 9.39
N ASP A 156 -24.61 -8.71 10.67
CA ASP A 156 -24.35 -9.72 11.68
C ASP A 156 -25.11 -11.00 11.36
N ILE A 157 -24.39 -12.05 10.99
CA ILE A 157 -24.95 -13.36 10.69
C ILE A 157 -24.37 -14.34 11.72
N PHE A 158 -25.22 -14.75 12.66
CA PHE A 158 -24.86 -15.70 13.74
C PHE A 158 -23.78 -15.22 14.72
N GLY A 159 -23.81 -13.94 15.12
CA GLY A 159 -22.95 -13.42 16.20
C GLY A 159 -21.49 -13.18 15.81
N LYS A 160 -21.16 -13.30 14.52
CA LYS A 160 -19.96 -12.78 13.88
C LYS A 160 -20.37 -12.10 12.57
N SER A 161 -19.60 -11.13 12.09
CA SER A 161 -19.80 -10.60 10.74
C SER A 161 -19.40 -11.65 9.70
N LEU A 162 -20.13 -11.75 8.59
CA LEU A 162 -19.74 -12.56 7.43
C LEU A 162 -18.31 -12.20 6.96
N GLN A 163 -17.93 -10.92 7.11
CA GLN A 163 -16.59 -10.41 6.84
C GLN A 163 -15.52 -11.09 7.70
N ASP A 164 -15.81 -11.41 8.96
CA ASP A 164 -14.86 -12.09 9.85
C ASP A 164 -14.65 -13.56 9.45
N LEU A 165 -15.72 -14.27 9.10
CA LEU A 165 -15.65 -15.66 8.62
C LEU A 165 -14.87 -15.78 7.30
N VAL A 166 -15.09 -14.84 6.37
CA VAL A 166 -14.39 -14.79 5.09
C VAL A 166 -12.94 -14.36 5.28
N ARG A 167 -12.68 -13.39 6.17
CA ARG A 167 -11.32 -12.98 6.53
C ARG A 167 -10.53 -14.13 7.16
N GLU A 168 -11.11 -14.89 8.09
CA GLU A 168 -10.49 -16.11 8.66
C GLU A 168 -10.19 -17.16 7.57
N GLY A 169 -11.09 -17.34 6.59
CA GLY A 169 -10.88 -18.25 5.45
C GLY A 169 -9.77 -17.80 4.49
N ILE A 170 -9.66 -16.50 4.25
CA ILE A 170 -8.64 -15.88 3.40
C ILE A 170 -7.27 -15.88 4.09
N GLU A 171 -7.21 -15.46 5.36
CA GLU A 171 -5.97 -15.41 6.16
C GLU A 171 -5.31 -16.80 6.27
N ASN A 172 -6.11 -17.87 6.40
CA ASN A 172 -5.61 -19.25 6.41
C ASN A 172 -5.00 -19.72 5.07
N LYS A 173 -5.37 -19.11 3.94
CA LYS A 173 -4.80 -19.41 2.60
C LYS A 173 -3.68 -18.46 2.19
N LEU A 174 -3.65 -17.24 2.71
CA LEU A 174 -2.71 -16.19 2.29
C LEU A 174 -1.23 -16.53 2.60
N PHE A 175 -0.96 -17.37 3.60
CA PHE A 175 0.38 -17.73 4.05
C PHE A 175 0.92 -19.06 3.50
N ARG A 176 0.56 -19.44 2.27
CA ARG A 176 0.89 -20.76 1.72
C ARG A 176 1.55 -20.78 0.33
N MET A 177 2.27 -19.75 -0.09
CA MET A 177 3.26 -19.99 -1.15
C MET A 177 4.53 -20.54 -0.47
N PRO A 178 4.81 -21.85 -0.54
CA PRO A 178 5.99 -22.40 0.09
C PRO A 178 7.27 -21.83 -0.57
N GLU A 179 8.34 -21.69 0.22
CA GLU A 179 9.59 -21.03 -0.21
C GLU A 179 10.17 -21.65 -1.50
N ASN A 180 10.00 -22.97 -1.68
CA ASN A 180 10.42 -23.66 -2.89
C ASN A 180 9.68 -23.18 -4.16
N ALA A 181 8.38 -22.85 -4.05
CA ALA A 181 7.60 -22.32 -5.15
C ALA A 181 8.00 -20.87 -5.46
N GLN A 182 8.26 -20.06 -4.42
CA GLN A 182 8.76 -18.69 -4.58
C GLN A 182 10.10 -18.67 -5.32
N ALA A 183 11.05 -19.52 -4.89
CA ALA A 183 12.37 -19.65 -5.51
C ALA A 183 12.28 -20.10 -6.98
N LYS A 184 11.40 -21.08 -7.29
CA LYS A 184 11.18 -21.53 -8.67
C LYS A 184 10.62 -20.43 -9.55
N ILE A 185 9.66 -19.63 -9.06
CA ILE A 185 9.10 -18.50 -9.81
C ILE A 185 10.20 -17.46 -10.10
N GLN A 186 10.98 -17.10 -9.08
CA GLN A 186 12.09 -16.16 -9.23
C GLN A 186 13.13 -16.65 -10.25
N GLU A 187 13.58 -17.90 -10.14
CA GLU A 187 14.56 -18.49 -11.06
C GLU A 187 14.02 -18.51 -12.49
N THR A 188 12.76 -18.89 -12.65
CA THR A 188 12.13 -18.95 -13.97
C THR A 188 12.01 -17.57 -14.60
N LEU A 189 11.58 -16.56 -13.85
CA LEU A 189 11.55 -15.16 -14.32
C LEU A 189 12.95 -14.68 -14.71
N THR A 190 13.96 -15.00 -13.89
CA THR A 190 15.36 -14.64 -14.16
C THR A 190 15.86 -15.25 -15.47
N ARG A 191 15.55 -16.54 -15.71
CA ARG A 191 15.91 -17.21 -16.97
C ARG A 191 15.21 -16.59 -18.17
N ILE A 192 13.92 -16.30 -18.08
CA ILE A 192 13.17 -15.65 -19.19
C ILE A 192 13.81 -14.32 -19.59
N ILE A 193 14.15 -13.49 -18.60
CA ILE A 193 14.75 -12.17 -18.84
C ILE A 193 16.13 -12.30 -19.51
N ASN A 194 16.95 -13.25 -19.06
CA ASN A 194 18.32 -13.42 -19.54
C ASN A 194 18.43 -14.18 -20.87
N GLU A 195 17.57 -15.18 -21.09
CA GLU A 195 17.66 -16.10 -22.23
C GLU A 195 16.71 -15.73 -23.38
N GLY A 196 15.74 -14.83 -23.16
CA GLY A 196 14.81 -14.36 -24.18
C GLY A 196 13.90 -15.45 -24.75
N SER A 197 13.76 -16.60 -24.07
CA SER A 197 12.98 -17.74 -24.53
C SER A 197 11.49 -17.57 -24.23
N GLY A 198 10.68 -17.46 -25.28
CA GLY A 198 9.28 -17.01 -25.24
C GLY A 198 8.23 -18.02 -24.76
N GLY A 199 8.59 -19.03 -23.95
CA GLY A 199 7.64 -20.06 -23.51
C GLY A 199 7.85 -20.50 -22.07
N LEU A 200 6.86 -20.23 -21.21
CA LEU A 200 6.81 -20.73 -19.83
C LEU A 200 5.80 -21.88 -19.74
N ILE A 201 6.27 -23.07 -19.36
CA ILE A 201 5.39 -24.18 -18.95
C ILE A 201 5.70 -24.46 -17.49
N CYS A 202 4.79 -24.10 -16.60
CA CYS A 202 4.86 -24.46 -15.19
C CYS A 202 3.99 -25.70 -14.95
N ILE A 203 4.60 -26.77 -14.42
CA ILE A 203 3.89 -27.99 -14.04
C ILE A 203 3.82 -28.02 -12.51
N LEU A 204 2.60 -27.91 -11.97
CA LEU A 204 2.33 -28.12 -10.55
C LEU A 204 2.18 -29.63 -10.30
N ILE A 205 2.89 -30.15 -9.29
CA ILE A 205 2.85 -31.56 -8.86
C ILE A 205 2.38 -31.61 -7.42
#